data_AF-A0A2H9RGP9-F1
#
_entry.id   AF-A0A2H9RGP9-F1
#
_cell.length_a   1.000
_cell.length_b   1.000
_cell.length_c   1.000
_cell.angle_alpha   90.00
_cell.angle_beta   90.00
_cell.angle_gamma   90.00
#
_symmetry.space_group_name_H-M   'P 1'
#
loop_
_entity.id
_entity.type
_entity.pdbx_description
1 polymer ?
#
loop_
_entity_poly.entity_id
_entity_poly.type
_entity_poly.pdbx_seq_one_letter_code
_entity_poly.pdbx_strand_id
1 'polypeptide(L)'
;MDPDCVEILNETICGNQRCDFPKENYETCPEDCPSGGYDNFCDGIIDGKCDPDCKEKYGESAIKMDPDCVEILNETICGNRRCDFPKENYRTCPKDCPSGGYDNFCDGIIDGKCDPDCKEKEDVDCVNNQTDMPKVFHLTNTGIDTGVLTLAVVVVVLIASGYGIRIYIKTRNSVPK
;
A
#
# COMPACT_ATOMS: atom_id res chain seq x y z
N MET A 1 -30.08 -42.59 40.37
CA MET A 1 -29.57 -41.28 40.81
C MET A 1 -28.29 -41.59 41.53
N ASP A 2 -27.16 -41.37 40.87
CA ASP A 2 -25.84 -41.66 41.43
C ASP A 2 -25.52 -40.63 42.52
N PRO A 3 -25.30 -41.05 43.78
CA PRO A 3 -24.94 -40.15 44.86
C PRO A 3 -23.41 -39.98 44.88
N ASP A 4 -22.94 -38.77 45.16
CA ASP A 4 -21.54 -38.42 45.37
C ASP A 4 -20.66 -38.33 44.11
N CYS A 5 -21.12 -37.52 43.14
CA CYS A 5 -20.21 -36.54 42.54
C CYS A 5 -19.66 -35.66 43.67
N VAL A 6 -18.62 -36.17 44.36
CA VAL A 6 -17.80 -35.41 45.29
C VAL A 6 -17.41 -34.13 44.57
N GLU A 7 -17.80 -33.00 45.16
CA GLU A 7 -17.39 -31.67 44.74
C GLU A 7 -15.88 -31.69 44.50
N ILE A 8 -15.49 -31.68 43.22
CA ILE A 8 -14.12 -31.42 42.82
C ILE A 8 -13.92 -29.93 43.10
N LEU A 9 -13.60 -29.61 44.35
CA LEU A 9 -13.13 -28.30 44.79
C LEU A 9 -11.68 -28.09 44.32
N ASN A 10 -11.45 -28.28 43.03
CA ASN A 10 -10.21 -27.95 42.34
C ASN A 10 -10.56 -27.86 40.86
N GLU A 11 -11.34 -26.83 40.51
CA GLU A 11 -11.55 -26.43 39.12
C GLU A 11 -10.16 -26.24 38.51
N THR A 12 -9.82 -27.07 37.54
CA THR A 12 -8.50 -27.09 36.93
C THR A 12 -8.14 -25.68 36.49
N ILE A 13 -7.03 -25.14 37.01
CA ILE A 13 -6.50 -23.80 36.68
C ILE A 13 -5.86 -23.80 35.28
N CYS A 14 -5.73 -24.98 34.64
CA CYS A 14 -5.05 -25.14 33.37
C CYS A 14 -5.31 -26.53 32.74
N GLY A 15 -5.18 -26.67 31.43
CA GLY A 15 -5.28 -27.91 30.65
C GLY A 15 -6.70 -28.26 30.17
N ASN A 16 -7.62 -27.30 30.11
CA ASN A 16 -8.96 -27.49 29.57
C ASN A 16 -9.12 -26.96 28.13
N GLN A 17 -8.03 -26.44 27.53
CA GLN A 17 -7.95 -25.84 26.19
C GLN A 17 -8.79 -24.56 26.02
N ARG A 18 -9.14 -23.91 27.13
CA ARG A 18 -9.83 -22.62 27.14
C ARG A 18 -9.18 -21.73 28.18
N CYS A 19 -8.82 -20.53 27.77
CA CYS A 19 -8.39 -19.51 28.71
C CYS A 19 -9.58 -18.94 29.51
N ASP A 20 -9.78 -19.42 30.75
CA ASP A 20 -10.93 -19.10 31.60
C ASP A 20 -10.71 -17.86 32.49
N PHE A 21 -11.06 -16.69 31.96
CA PHE A 21 -11.05 -15.42 32.72
C PHE A 21 -12.05 -15.37 33.88
N PRO A 22 -11.69 -14.78 35.04
CA PRO A 22 -10.43 -14.11 35.37
C PRO A 22 -9.42 -14.99 36.13
N LYS A 23 -9.57 -16.32 36.08
CA LYS A 23 -8.79 -17.25 36.92
C LYS A 23 -7.45 -17.63 36.29
N GLU A 24 -7.40 -17.59 34.97
CA GLU A 24 -6.25 -17.98 34.16
C GLU A 24 -5.73 -16.78 33.37
N ASN A 25 -4.44 -16.77 33.09
CA ASN A 25 -3.76 -15.88 32.15
C ASN A 25 -2.42 -16.51 31.78
N TYR A 26 -1.61 -15.84 30.95
CA TYR A 26 -0.34 -16.35 30.47
C TYR A 26 0.62 -16.66 31.64
N GLU A 27 0.63 -15.85 32.70
CA GLU A 27 1.48 -16.05 33.88
C GLU A 27 1.10 -17.31 34.67
N THR A 28 -0.19 -17.59 34.80
CA THR A 28 -0.70 -18.70 35.64
C THR A 28 -1.00 -19.98 34.87
N CYS A 29 -1.29 -19.88 33.57
CA CYS A 29 -1.61 -20.98 32.66
C CYS A 29 -1.29 -20.67 31.19
N PRO A 30 -0.01 -20.70 30.78
CA PRO A 30 0.40 -20.44 29.39
C PRO A 30 -0.04 -21.54 28.39
N GLU A 31 -0.48 -22.71 28.88
CA GLU A 31 -0.97 -23.81 28.03
C GLU A 31 -2.34 -23.48 27.42
N ASP A 32 -3.28 -22.95 28.21
CA ASP A 32 -4.60 -22.55 27.74
C ASP A 32 -4.67 -21.06 27.32
N CYS A 33 -3.80 -20.23 27.88
CA CYS A 33 -3.65 -18.80 27.60
C CYS A 33 -2.28 -18.50 26.96
N PRO A 34 -2.06 -18.84 25.67
CA PRO A 34 -0.77 -18.64 25.02
C PRO A 34 -0.50 -17.16 24.72
N SER A 35 0.80 -16.82 24.62
CA SER A 35 1.27 -15.46 24.30
C SER A 35 0.67 -14.95 22.99
N GLY A 36 0.25 -13.68 23.01
CA GLY A 36 -0.54 -13.03 21.95
C GLY A 36 -2.06 -13.26 22.04
N GLY A 37 -2.54 -13.93 23.10
CA GLY A 37 -3.96 -14.11 23.42
C GLY A 37 -4.53 -12.94 24.22
N TYR A 38 -5.86 -12.77 24.23
CA TYR A 38 -6.51 -11.77 25.08
C TYR A 38 -6.83 -12.37 26.43
N ASP A 39 -6.08 -11.94 27.44
CA ASP A 39 -6.02 -12.60 28.71
C ASP A 39 -5.79 -11.66 29.94
N ASN A 40 -6.11 -10.37 29.79
CA ASN A 40 -5.97 -9.34 30.82
C ASN A 40 -4.55 -9.26 31.43
N PHE A 41 -3.56 -9.91 30.85
CA PHE A 41 -2.19 -9.96 31.33
C PHE A 41 -1.23 -9.66 30.18
N CYS A 42 -0.54 -8.54 30.28
CA CYS A 42 0.50 -8.17 29.33
C CYS A 42 1.79 -8.95 29.64
N ASP A 43 2.11 -9.97 28.85
CA ASP A 43 3.24 -10.88 29.09
C ASP A 43 4.60 -10.33 28.64
N GLY A 44 4.62 -9.45 27.63
CA GLY A 44 5.82 -8.79 27.11
C GLY A 44 6.83 -9.73 26.44
N ILE A 45 6.39 -10.88 25.94
CA ILE A 45 7.27 -11.87 25.34
C ILE A 45 7.58 -11.51 23.90
N ILE A 46 8.86 -11.63 23.53
CA ILE A 46 9.31 -11.45 22.15
C ILE A 46 9.21 -12.79 21.41
N ASP A 47 8.02 -13.13 20.91
CA ASP A 47 7.73 -14.35 20.14
C ASP A 47 7.19 -14.10 18.71
N GLY A 48 7.13 -12.84 18.29
CA GLY A 48 6.55 -12.38 17.03
C GLY A 48 5.04 -12.18 17.08
N LYS A 49 4.38 -12.29 18.23
CA LYS A 49 2.96 -12.00 18.42
C LYS A 49 2.78 -10.83 19.38
N CYS A 50 2.03 -9.83 18.94
CA CYS A 50 1.62 -8.74 19.82
C CYS A 50 0.53 -9.20 20.81
N ASP A 51 0.79 -9.03 22.09
CA ASP A 51 -0.15 -9.17 23.19
C ASP A 51 -1.19 -8.01 23.18
N PRO A 52 -2.48 -8.35 22.99
CA PRO A 52 -3.54 -7.34 22.91
C PRO A 52 -3.82 -6.63 24.24
N ASP A 53 -3.49 -7.21 25.38
CA ASP A 53 -3.65 -6.59 26.71
C ASP A 53 -2.57 -5.54 26.97
N CYS A 54 -1.37 -5.72 26.42
CA CYS A 54 -0.38 -4.65 26.38
C CYS A 54 -0.91 -3.43 25.63
N LYS A 55 -1.62 -3.63 24.50
CA LYS A 55 -2.24 -2.55 23.71
C LYS A 55 -3.38 -1.87 24.45
N GLU A 56 -4.29 -2.63 25.05
CA GLU A 56 -5.43 -2.05 25.78
C GLU A 56 -4.96 -1.21 26.98
N LYS A 57 -3.97 -1.72 27.72
CA LYS A 57 -3.49 -1.07 28.94
C LYS A 57 -2.56 0.12 28.69
N TYR A 58 -1.70 0.04 27.67
CA TYR A 58 -0.62 1.02 27.45
C TYR A 58 -0.74 1.80 26.12
N GLY A 59 -1.67 1.46 25.24
CA GLY A 59 -1.90 2.14 23.96
C GLY A 59 -0.66 2.15 23.07
N GLU A 60 -0.29 3.32 22.54
CA GLU A 60 0.92 3.52 21.71
C GLU A 60 2.23 3.16 22.46
N SER A 61 2.21 3.12 23.81
CA SER A 61 3.37 2.71 24.61
C SER A 61 3.50 1.20 24.79
N ALA A 62 2.58 0.39 24.23
CA ALA A 62 2.63 -1.07 24.30
C ALA A 62 3.95 -1.65 23.80
N ILE A 63 4.61 -1.01 22.82
CA ILE A 63 5.92 -1.42 22.28
C ILE A 63 7.04 -1.48 23.34
N LYS A 64 6.91 -0.69 24.41
CA LYS A 64 7.89 -0.75 25.52
C LYS A 64 7.67 -1.96 26.43
N MET A 65 6.47 -2.51 26.42
CA MET A 65 6.07 -3.64 27.26
C MET A 65 6.20 -4.94 26.47
N ASP A 66 5.68 -4.95 25.25
CA ASP A 66 5.79 -6.02 24.26
C ASP A 66 6.35 -5.45 22.94
N PRO A 67 7.63 -5.75 22.61
CA PRO A 67 8.27 -5.34 21.37
C PRO A 67 7.66 -5.89 20.08
N ASP A 68 6.80 -6.89 20.12
CA ASP A 68 6.12 -7.43 18.93
C ASP A 68 4.87 -6.63 18.56
N CYS A 69 4.42 -5.74 19.43
CA CYS A 69 3.35 -4.77 19.15
C CYS A 69 3.76 -3.61 18.22
N VAL A 70 4.87 -3.75 17.49
CA VAL A 70 5.34 -2.77 16.50
C VAL A 70 4.34 -2.58 15.35
N GLU A 71 3.46 -3.55 15.05
CA GLU A 71 2.39 -3.37 14.06
C GLU A 71 1.41 -2.22 14.41
N ILE A 72 1.33 -1.81 15.68
CA ILE A 72 0.54 -0.65 16.10
C ILE A 72 1.07 0.65 15.45
N LEU A 73 2.36 0.75 15.14
CA LEU A 73 2.94 1.94 14.51
C LEU A 73 2.61 2.04 13.02
N ASN A 74 2.47 0.92 12.30
CA ASN A 74 2.37 0.95 10.83
C ASN A 74 0.93 1.05 10.31
N GLU A 75 -0.07 0.51 11.01
CA GLU A 75 -1.47 0.66 10.59
C GLU A 75 -2.18 1.87 11.20
N THR A 76 -1.73 2.38 12.35
CA THR A 76 -2.40 3.51 13.02
C THR A 76 -1.87 4.89 12.56
N ILE A 77 -0.68 4.93 11.96
CA ILE A 77 0.01 6.16 11.50
C ILE A 77 0.10 6.18 9.96
N CYS A 78 -0.49 5.22 9.26
CA CYS A 78 -0.44 5.22 7.80
C CYS A 78 -1.61 4.44 7.19
N GLY A 79 -2.23 5.00 6.15
CA GLY A 79 -3.31 4.40 5.38
C GLY A 79 -4.71 4.98 5.63
N ASN A 80 -4.83 6.09 6.35
CA ASN A 80 -6.08 6.82 6.54
C ASN A 80 -6.36 7.85 5.40
N ARG A 81 -5.44 7.95 4.44
CA ARG A 81 -5.48 8.84 3.26
C ARG A 81 -5.35 10.33 3.60
N ARG A 82 -4.78 10.67 4.76
CA ARG A 82 -4.46 12.03 5.18
C ARG A 82 -3.06 12.01 5.77
N CYS A 83 -2.25 13.01 5.43
CA CYS A 83 -0.97 13.19 6.08
C CYS A 83 -1.18 13.82 7.46
N ASP A 84 -1.21 13.01 8.52
CA ASP A 84 -1.47 13.47 9.89
C ASP A 84 -0.18 13.98 10.58
N PHE A 85 0.28 15.14 10.13
CA PHE A 85 1.37 15.88 10.75
C PHE A 85 1.06 16.26 12.23
N PRO A 86 2.00 16.14 13.21
CA PRO A 86 3.43 15.79 13.10
C PRO A 86 3.77 14.30 13.19
N LYS A 87 2.77 13.41 13.22
CA LYS A 87 3.01 11.98 13.40
C LYS A 87 3.47 11.31 12.11
N GLU A 88 3.07 11.86 10.97
CA GLU A 88 3.34 11.35 9.63
C GLU A 88 4.20 12.31 8.82
N ASN A 89 5.04 11.76 7.95
CA ASN A 89 5.75 12.47 6.90
C ASN A 89 6.09 11.49 5.76
N TYR A 90 6.66 11.99 4.65
CA TYR A 90 7.01 11.20 3.48
C TYR A 90 7.87 9.99 3.82
N ARG A 91 8.79 10.11 4.79
CA ARG A 91 9.68 9.01 5.19
C ARG A 91 8.95 7.91 5.97
N THR A 92 7.99 8.27 6.83
CA THR A 92 7.28 7.31 7.70
C THR A 92 5.99 6.78 7.08
N CYS A 93 5.32 7.58 6.25
CA CYS A 93 4.08 7.22 5.56
C CYS A 93 3.99 7.86 4.15
N PRO A 94 4.79 7.39 3.18
CA PRO A 94 4.75 7.92 1.80
C PRO A 94 3.41 7.70 1.08
N LYS A 95 2.56 6.82 1.62
CA LYS A 95 1.23 6.52 1.07
C LYS A 95 0.23 7.65 1.31
N ASP A 96 0.28 8.29 2.48
CA ASP A 96 -0.64 9.36 2.86
C ASP A 96 0.04 10.74 2.84
N CYS A 97 1.36 10.79 3.00
CA CYS A 97 2.23 11.96 2.83
C CYS A 97 3.07 11.81 1.55
N PRO A 98 2.56 12.18 0.36
CA PRO A 98 3.32 12.10 -0.87
C PRO A 98 4.36 13.23 -0.97
N SER A 99 5.42 12.98 -1.76
CA SER A 99 6.47 13.96 -2.05
C SER A 99 5.91 15.26 -2.64
N GLY A 100 6.49 16.39 -2.21
CA GLY A 100 6.01 17.75 -2.50
C GLY A 100 4.90 18.25 -1.55
N GLY A 101 4.58 17.50 -0.49
CA GLY A 101 3.62 17.88 0.54
C GLY A 101 4.27 18.61 1.72
N TYR A 102 3.47 19.39 2.46
CA TYR A 102 3.94 20.00 3.72
C TYR A 102 3.74 19.01 4.87
N ASP A 103 4.82 18.39 5.32
CA ASP A 103 4.84 17.33 6.33
C ASP A 103 6.05 17.39 7.29
N ASN A 104 6.77 18.53 7.31
CA ASN A 104 8.00 18.79 8.06
C ASN A 104 9.18 17.87 7.73
N PHE A 105 9.17 17.19 6.58
CA PHE A 105 10.29 16.39 6.12
C PHE A 105 10.65 16.76 4.69
N CYS A 106 11.80 17.42 4.52
CA CYS A 106 12.39 17.63 3.21
C CYS A 106 12.87 16.29 2.60
N ASP A 107 12.21 15.80 1.56
CA ASP A 107 12.59 14.56 0.87
C ASP A 107 13.66 14.75 -0.23
N GLY A 108 13.72 15.94 -0.84
CA GLY A 108 14.70 16.32 -1.87
C GLY A 108 14.64 15.48 -3.14
N ILE A 109 13.51 14.85 -3.44
CA ILE A 109 13.33 13.98 -4.60
C ILE A 109 13.10 14.85 -5.85
N ILE A 110 13.82 14.54 -6.92
CA ILE A 110 13.58 15.16 -8.24
C ILE A 110 12.36 14.49 -8.88
N ASP A 111 11.16 14.97 -8.55
CA ASP A 111 9.88 14.45 -9.05
C ASP A 111 9.02 15.51 -9.79
N GLY A 112 9.55 16.72 -9.94
CA GLY A 112 8.87 17.86 -10.53
C GLY A 112 7.94 18.60 -9.57
N LYS A 113 7.89 18.24 -8.29
CA LYS A 113 7.17 18.96 -7.24
C LYS A 113 8.16 19.56 -6.26
N CYS A 114 7.95 20.83 -5.93
CA CYS A 114 8.71 21.48 -4.86
C CYS A 114 8.16 21.05 -3.50
N ASP A 115 9.02 20.45 -2.68
CA ASP A 115 8.81 20.17 -1.27
C ASP A 115 8.89 21.46 -0.44
N PRO A 116 7.79 21.90 0.20
CA PRO A 116 7.74 23.15 0.97
C PRO A 116 8.55 23.11 2.28
N ASP A 117 8.99 21.93 2.74
CA ASP A 117 9.79 21.76 3.94
C ASP A 117 11.30 21.82 3.67
N CYS A 118 11.70 21.79 2.40
CA CYS A 118 13.09 21.97 1.98
C CYS A 118 13.54 23.43 2.02
N LYS A 119 14.79 23.66 2.43
CA LYS A 119 15.43 24.98 2.29
C LYS A 119 15.87 25.21 0.85
N GLU A 120 16.27 26.44 0.56
CA GLU A 120 16.76 26.83 -0.77
C GLU A 120 17.86 25.87 -1.26
N LYS A 121 17.61 25.22 -2.41
CA LYS A 121 18.50 24.24 -3.08
C LYS A 121 18.61 22.87 -2.41
N GLU A 122 17.88 22.60 -1.33
CA GLU A 122 17.76 21.23 -0.80
C GLU A 122 16.84 20.38 -1.70
N ASP A 123 15.85 21.01 -2.30
CA ASP A 123 15.06 20.46 -3.41
C ASP A 123 15.31 21.25 -4.70
N VAL A 124 15.71 20.51 -5.75
CA VAL A 124 16.02 21.05 -7.09
C VAL A 124 14.75 21.56 -7.78
N ASP A 125 13.60 20.99 -7.48
CA ASP A 125 12.32 21.34 -8.10
C ASP A 125 11.77 22.68 -7.56
N CYS A 126 12.20 23.10 -6.36
CA CYS A 126 11.87 24.41 -5.80
C CYS A 126 12.56 25.61 -6.47
N VAL A 127 13.71 25.39 -7.10
CA VAL A 127 14.46 26.44 -7.80
C VAL A 127 13.88 26.70 -9.20
N ASN A 128 13.16 25.73 -9.76
CA ASN A 128 12.63 25.76 -11.11
C ASN A 128 11.19 26.30 -11.19
N ASN A 129 10.84 27.28 -10.35
CA ASN A 129 9.45 27.76 -10.22
C ASN A 129 8.88 28.52 -11.43
N GLN A 130 9.56 28.59 -12.58
CA GLN A 130 9.01 29.10 -13.83
C GLN A 130 9.68 28.45 -15.03
N THR A 131 9.15 27.33 -15.49
CA THR A 131 8.81 27.06 -16.89
C THR A 131 8.25 25.67 -16.94
N ASP A 132 7.18 25.49 -17.71
CA ASP A 132 6.66 24.21 -18.14
C ASP A 132 7.81 23.21 -18.40
N MET A 133 8.12 22.34 -17.44
CA MET A 133 8.87 21.15 -17.81
C MET A 133 7.87 20.21 -18.48
N PRO A 134 8.24 19.73 -19.68
CA PRO A 134 7.34 19.12 -20.61
C PRO A 134 6.69 17.93 -19.91
N LYS A 135 5.41 17.69 -20.22
CA LYS A 135 4.80 16.35 -20.09
C LYS A 135 5.91 15.35 -20.31
N VAL A 136 6.22 14.53 -19.31
CA VAL A 136 7.12 13.39 -19.46
C VAL A 136 6.58 12.63 -20.66
N PHE A 137 7.20 12.90 -21.81
CA PHE A 137 7.00 12.13 -23.00
C PHE A 137 7.73 10.86 -22.64
N HIS A 138 6.98 9.94 -22.01
CA HIS A 138 7.33 8.55 -22.05
C HIS A 138 7.70 8.29 -23.49
N LEU A 139 9.00 8.11 -23.77
CA LEU A 139 9.46 7.49 -24.99
C LEU A 139 8.98 6.03 -24.93
N THR A 140 7.67 5.83 -25.06
CA THR A 140 7.18 4.66 -25.74
C THR A 140 7.70 4.83 -27.15
N ASN A 141 8.61 3.94 -27.47
CA ASN A 141 9.33 3.88 -28.70
C ASN A 141 8.36 3.52 -29.83
N THR A 142 7.49 4.45 -30.24
CA THR A 142 6.67 4.41 -31.45
C THR A 142 6.37 5.85 -31.86
N GLY A 143 7.39 6.55 -32.38
CA GLY A 143 7.25 7.85 -33.04
C GLY A 143 6.48 7.75 -34.36
N ILE A 144 5.24 7.30 -34.30
CA ILE A 144 4.27 7.45 -35.39
C ILE A 144 2.94 7.81 -34.72
N ASP A 145 2.59 9.09 -34.80
CA ASP A 145 1.26 9.58 -34.49
C ASP A 145 0.23 8.66 -35.19
N THR A 146 -0.65 8.02 -34.41
CA THR A 146 -1.61 7.03 -34.94
C THR A 146 -2.51 7.62 -36.02
N GLY A 147 -2.68 8.95 -36.04
CA GLY A 147 -3.33 9.68 -37.12
C GLY A 147 -2.57 9.67 -38.46
N VAL A 148 -1.24 9.70 -38.44
CA VAL A 148 -0.41 9.72 -39.65
C VAL A 148 -0.34 8.33 -40.30
N LEU A 149 -0.24 7.27 -39.49
CA LEU A 149 -0.25 5.89 -39.99
C LEU A 149 -1.60 5.54 -40.63
N THR A 150 -2.69 5.93 -39.99
CA THR A 150 -4.05 5.69 -40.51
C THR A 150 -4.28 6.43 -41.82
N LEU A 151 -3.87 7.70 -41.93
CA LEU A 151 -3.97 8.46 -43.18
C LEU A 151 -3.14 7.85 -44.32
N ALA A 152 -1.89 7.44 -44.04
CA ALA A 152 -1.01 6.85 -45.04
C ALA A 152 -1.56 5.52 -45.58
N VAL A 153 -2.09 4.66 -44.71
CA VAL A 153 -2.72 3.39 -45.11
C VAL A 153 -3.95 3.64 -45.99
N VAL A 154 -4.80 4.61 -45.62
CA VAL A 154 -5.98 4.98 -46.43
C VAL A 154 -5.57 5.45 -47.81
N VAL A 155 -4.55 6.32 -47.91
CA VAL A 155 -4.05 6.81 -49.21
C VAL A 155 -3.52 5.68 -50.08
N VAL A 156 -2.76 4.73 -49.52
CA VAL A 156 -2.24 3.57 -50.26
C VAL A 156 -3.38 2.68 -50.77
N VAL A 157 -4.42 2.43 -49.95
CA VAL A 157 -5.60 1.65 -50.36
C VAL A 157 -6.38 2.36 -51.48
N LEU A 158 -6.52 3.68 -51.42
CA LEU A 158 -7.19 4.46 -52.47
C LEU A 158 -6.39 4.47 -53.78
N ILE A 159 -5.06 4.56 -53.71
CA ILE A 159 -4.20 4.47 -54.89
C ILE A 159 -4.29 3.05 -55.48
N ALA A 160 -4.17 1.99 -54.67
CA ALA A 160 -4.23 0.62 -55.13
C ALA A 160 -5.60 0.26 -55.74
N SER A 161 -6.70 0.69 -55.11
CA SER A 161 -8.06 0.50 -55.65
C SER A 161 -8.25 1.30 -56.94
N GLY A 162 -7.76 2.55 -57.02
CA GLY A 162 -7.80 3.35 -58.23
C GLY A 162 -7.01 2.73 -59.40
N TYR A 163 -5.80 2.21 -59.13
CA TYR A 163 -5.00 1.48 -60.12
C TYR A 163 -5.68 0.17 -60.54
N GLY A 164 -6.24 -0.58 -59.58
CA GLY A 164 -6.98 -1.82 -59.84
C GLY A 164 -8.20 -1.59 -60.73
N ILE A 165 -8.98 -0.53 -60.46
CA ILE A 165 -10.14 -0.14 -61.28
C ILE A 165 -9.69 0.26 -62.70
N ARG A 166 -8.58 1.02 -62.84
CA ARG A 166 -8.05 1.37 -64.18
C ARG A 166 -7.63 0.16 -64.98
N ILE A 167 -6.93 -0.80 -64.36
CA ILE A 167 -6.53 -2.04 -65.02
C ILE A 167 -7.76 -2.86 -65.40
N TYR A 168 -8.74 -3.00 -64.49
CA TYR A 168 -9.99 -3.71 -64.74
C TYR A 168 -10.80 -3.11 -65.89
N ILE A 169 -10.92 -1.78 -65.98
CA ILE A 169 -11.58 -1.10 -67.10
C ILE A 169 -10.81 -1.36 -68.41
N LYS A 170 -9.48 -1.30 -68.37
CA LYS A 170 -8.64 -1.56 -69.55
C LYS A 170 -8.78 -3.00 -70.04
N THR A 171 -8.79 -3.99 -69.16
CA THR A 171 -8.95 -5.40 -69.53
C THR A 171 -10.37 -5.70 -70.01
N ARG A 172 -11.41 -5.17 -69.35
CA ARG A 172 -12.81 -5.31 -69.81
C ARG A 172 -13.03 -4.75 -71.22
N ASN A 173 -12.43 -3.60 -71.54
CA ASN A 173 -12.52 -3.00 -72.87
C ASN A 173 -11.63 -3.70 -73.93
N SER A 174 -10.75 -4.60 -73.51
CA SER A 174 -9.84 -5.34 -74.40
C SER A 174 -10.28 -6.79 -74.64
N VAL A 175 -11.33 -7.27 -73.98
CA VAL A 175 -11.96 -8.57 -74.28
C VAL A 175 -13.03 -8.33 -75.36
N PRO A 176 -12.83 -8.80 -76.60
CA PRO A 176 -13.88 -8.77 -77.61
C PRO A 176 -15.02 -9.71 -77.19
N LYS A 177 -16.27 -9.27 -77.42
CA LYS A 177 -17.47 -10.10 -77.27
C LYS A 177 -17.47 -11.30 -78.20
#